data_AF-A0A964Z867-F1
#
_entry.id   AF-A0A964Z867-F1
#
_cell.length_a   1.000
_cell.length_b   1.000
_cell.length_c   1.000
_cell.angle_alpha   90.00
_cell.angle_beta   90.00
_cell.angle_gamma   90.00
#
_symmetry.space_group_name_H-M   'P 1'
#
loop_
_entity.id
_entity.type
_entity.pdbx_description
1 polymer ?
#
loop_
_entity_poly.entity_id
_entity_poly.type
_entity_poly.pdbx_seq_one_letter_code
_entity_poly.pdbx_strand_id
1 'polypeptide(L)'
;MTSRPVVRKGRLQPGRMLLVDTSLGRIVDDEEIKRSLAAAAPYAQWLADGMVSLPDLPDREHVVHSRESVLRRQQVFGYTHEDMKVIIAPMAKSAAEPIGSMGTDTPLAVLSARPRILFDYFKQLFAQVTNPPLDAIREEVVTSVGSTLGPEANLLEATAENCRQLVLPFPIIDNDELA
;
A
#
# COMPACT_ATOMS: atom_id res chain seq x y z
N MET A 1 -10.69 -53.33 -13.91
CA MET A 1 -10.92 -51.88 -13.78
C MET A 1 -9.76 -51.15 -14.43
N THR A 2 -9.91 -50.75 -15.69
CA THR A 2 -8.85 -50.08 -16.47
C THR A 2 -8.78 -48.60 -16.08
N SER A 3 -7.79 -48.27 -15.25
CA SER A 3 -7.41 -46.89 -14.91
C SER A 3 -7.08 -46.14 -16.20
N ARG A 4 -7.92 -45.18 -16.61
CA ARG A 4 -7.55 -44.24 -17.69
C ARG A 4 -6.28 -43.49 -17.30
N PRO A 5 -5.33 -43.26 -18.24
CA PRO A 5 -4.07 -42.64 -17.90
C PRO A 5 -4.27 -41.14 -17.58
N VAL A 6 -3.74 -40.71 -16.43
CA VAL A 6 -3.67 -39.29 -16.08
C VAL A 6 -2.57 -38.64 -16.93
N VAL A 7 -2.95 -37.71 -17.81
CA VAL A 7 -2.01 -37.05 -18.75
C VAL A 7 -1.17 -35.96 -18.05
N ARG A 8 -1.75 -35.22 -17.09
CA ARG A 8 -1.06 -34.18 -16.33
C ARG A 8 -1.65 -34.05 -14.93
N LYS A 9 -0.80 -33.85 -13.92
CA LYS A 9 -1.20 -33.46 -12.55
C LYS A 9 -0.52 -32.14 -12.20
N GLY A 10 -1.24 -31.26 -11.52
CA GLY A 10 -0.75 -29.97 -11.08
C GLY A 10 -1.69 -29.34 -10.08
N ARG A 11 -1.32 -28.16 -9.59
CA ARG A 11 -2.17 -27.30 -8.75
C ARG A 11 -2.08 -25.87 -9.24
N LEU A 12 -3.11 -25.07 -8.96
CA LEU A 12 -3.05 -23.64 -9.21
C LEU A 12 -1.99 -23.00 -8.29
N GLN A 13 -1.17 -22.13 -8.87
CA GLN A 13 -0.16 -21.36 -8.16
C GLN A 13 -0.62 -19.91 -8.01
N PRO A 14 -0.10 -19.13 -7.04
CA PRO A 14 -0.43 -17.71 -6.92
C PRO A 14 -0.33 -16.97 -8.25
N GLY A 15 -1.40 -16.25 -8.61
CA GLY A 15 -1.47 -15.46 -9.85
C GLY A 15 -1.64 -16.26 -11.15
N ARG A 16 -1.72 -17.60 -11.13
CA ARG A 16 -1.97 -18.41 -12.33
C ARG A 16 -3.46 -18.66 -12.56
N MET A 17 -3.84 -18.79 -13.82
CA MET A 17 -5.20 -19.03 -14.29
C MET A 17 -5.34 -20.42 -14.92
N LEU A 18 -6.56 -20.96 -14.87
CA LEU A 18 -6.96 -22.16 -15.60
C LEU A 18 -8.22 -21.83 -16.39
N LEU A 19 -8.14 -21.94 -17.72
CA LEU A 19 -9.26 -21.71 -18.61
C LEU A 19 -9.51 -22.95 -19.47
N VAL A 20 -10.77 -23.38 -19.52
CA VAL A 20 -11.24 -24.39 -20.47
C VAL A 20 -12.17 -23.68 -21.45
N ASP A 21 -11.72 -23.57 -22.69
CA ASP A 21 -12.53 -23.00 -23.77
C ASP A 21 -13.34 -24.13 -24.40
N THR A 22 -14.66 -24.13 -24.16
CA THR A 22 -15.58 -25.15 -24.65
C THR A 22 -15.92 -25.00 -26.13
N SER A 23 -15.76 -23.81 -26.69
CA SER A 23 -15.98 -23.56 -28.12
C SER A 23 -14.78 -24.04 -28.94
N LEU A 24 -13.56 -23.80 -28.47
CA LEU A 24 -12.33 -24.32 -29.07
C LEU A 24 -12.03 -25.78 -28.67
N GLY A 25 -12.71 -26.29 -27.65
CA GLY A 25 -12.57 -27.67 -27.17
C GLY A 25 -11.22 -27.97 -26.52
N ARG A 26 -10.55 -26.95 -25.92
CA ARG A 26 -9.20 -27.11 -25.35
C ARG A 26 -9.00 -26.36 -24.04
N ILE A 27 -7.97 -26.75 -23.32
CA ILE A 27 -7.44 -26.01 -22.17
C ILE A 27 -6.52 -24.91 -22.71
N VAL A 28 -6.72 -23.68 -22.25
CA VAL A 28 -5.89 -22.51 -22.58
C VAL A 28 -4.90 -22.28 -21.44
N ASP A 29 -3.62 -22.12 -21.78
CA ASP A 29 -2.55 -21.93 -20.79
C ASP A 29 -2.57 -20.49 -20.22
N ASP A 30 -2.14 -20.34 -18.97
CA ASP A 30 -2.05 -19.05 -18.26
C ASP A 30 -1.29 -17.98 -19.06
N GLU A 31 -0.17 -18.33 -19.67
CA GLU A 31 0.65 -17.40 -20.45
C GLU A 31 -0.05 -16.96 -21.74
N GLU A 32 -0.87 -17.83 -22.34
CA GLU A 32 -1.64 -17.52 -23.53
C GLU A 32 -2.77 -16.53 -23.19
N ILE A 33 -3.47 -16.77 -22.07
CA ILE A 33 -4.52 -15.88 -21.56
C ILE A 33 -3.95 -14.48 -21.31
N LYS A 34 -2.89 -14.39 -20.50
CA LYS A 34 -2.29 -13.10 -20.13
C LYS A 34 -1.72 -12.36 -21.33
N ARG A 35 -1.09 -13.07 -22.26
CA ARG A 35 -0.54 -12.47 -23.49
C ARG A 35 -1.63 -11.90 -24.37
N SER A 36 -2.73 -12.62 -24.57
CA SER A 36 -3.85 -12.11 -25.38
C SER A 36 -4.49 -10.87 -24.75
N LEU A 37 -4.67 -10.85 -23.42
CA LEU A 37 -5.17 -9.69 -22.69
C LEU A 37 -4.21 -8.51 -22.73
N ALA A 38 -2.91 -8.73 -22.53
CA ALA A 38 -1.89 -7.68 -22.58
C ALA A 38 -1.74 -7.08 -23.99
N ALA A 39 -2.06 -7.83 -25.04
CA ALA A 39 -2.05 -7.37 -26.41
C ALA A 39 -3.35 -6.69 -26.86
N ALA A 40 -4.39 -6.64 -26.01
CA ALA A 40 -5.69 -6.06 -26.37
C ALA A 40 -5.65 -4.55 -26.62
N ALA A 41 -4.68 -3.85 -26.02
CA ALA A 41 -4.47 -2.42 -26.17
C ALA A 41 -2.97 -2.09 -25.97
N PRO A 42 -2.48 -0.92 -26.43
CA PRO A 42 -1.08 -0.53 -26.26
C PRO A 42 -0.80 -0.01 -24.85
N TYR A 43 -1.08 -0.83 -23.82
CA TYR A 43 -0.95 -0.44 -22.41
C TYR A 43 0.42 0.13 -22.09
N ALA A 44 1.50 -0.50 -22.56
CA ALA A 44 2.86 0.00 -22.31
C ALA A 44 3.07 1.45 -22.77
N GLN A 45 2.49 1.81 -23.93
CA GLN A 45 2.55 3.19 -24.43
C GLN A 45 1.72 4.13 -23.54
N TRP A 46 0.51 3.73 -23.16
CA TRP A 46 -0.35 4.55 -22.29
C TRP A 46 0.26 4.81 -20.92
N LEU A 47 0.93 3.80 -20.34
CA LEU A 47 1.62 3.96 -19.07
C LEU A 47 2.81 4.91 -19.22
N ALA A 48 3.61 4.76 -20.28
CA ALA A 48 4.77 5.61 -20.54
C ALA A 48 4.38 7.08 -20.80
N ASP A 49 3.26 7.33 -21.47
CA ASP A 49 2.79 8.68 -21.79
C ASP A 49 2.00 9.34 -20.66
N GLY A 50 1.30 8.54 -19.85
CA GLY A 50 0.32 9.02 -18.87
C GLY A 50 0.83 9.06 -17.43
N MET A 51 1.70 8.13 -17.03
CA MET A 51 2.18 8.08 -15.66
C MET A 51 3.36 9.01 -15.45
N VAL A 52 3.33 9.73 -14.33
CA VAL A 52 4.45 10.54 -13.85
C VAL A 52 4.85 10.02 -12.49
N SER A 53 6.13 9.74 -12.25
CA SER A 53 6.61 9.33 -10.93
C SER A 53 6.88 10.57 -10.08
N LEU A 54 6.44 10.58 -8.81
CA LEU A 54 6.72 11.69 -7.89
C LEU A 54 8.23 12.02 -7.80
N PRO A 55 9.15 11.04 -7.69
CA PRO A 55 10.59 11.31 -7.63
C PRO A 55 11.20 11.89 -8.91
N ASP A 56 10.47 11.85 -10.04
CA ASP A 56 10.95 12.42 -11.31
C ASP A 56 10.54 13.90 -11.47
N LEU A 57 9.76 14.44 -10.52
CA LEU A 57 9.38 15.84 -10.51
C LEU A 57 10.57 16.74 -10.12
N PRO A 58 10.61 17.99 -10.61
CA PRO A 58 11.67 18.92 -10.26
C PRO A 58 11.57 19.35 -8.80
N ASP A 59 12.73 19.44 -8.13
CA ASP A 59 12.83 19.95 -6.76
C ASP A 59 12.28 21.37 -6.64
N ARG A 60 11.69 21.67 -5.48
CA ARG A 60 11.19 22.99 -5.10
C ARG A 60 11.63 23.35 -3.70
N GLU A 61 11.75 24.65 -3.45
CA GLU A 61 12.09 25.14 -2.12
C GLU A 61 10.92 24.92 -1.15
N HIS A 62 11.16 24.17 -0.09
CA HIS A 62 10.20 24.02 1.00
C HIS A 62 10.42 25.04 2.12
N VAL A 63 9.37 25.31 2.88
CA VAL A 63 9.42 26.28 4.00
C VAL A 63 10.00 25.62 5.25
N VAL A 64 11.13 26.15 5.72
CA VAL A 64 11.71 25.75 7.01
C VAL A 64 11.10 26.58 8.15
N HIS A 65 10.52 25.90 9.14
CA HIS A 65 9.91 26.55 10.30
C HIS A 65 10.90 26.76 11.45
N SER A 66 10.78 27.89 12.14
CA SER A 66 11.59 28.18 13.35
C SER A 66 11.23 27.23 14.49
N ARG A 67 12.19 26.99 15.40
CA ARG A 67 12.01 26.16 16.60
C ARG A 67 10.78 26.57 17.43
N GLU A 68 10.57 27.87 17.61
CA GLU A 68 9.43 28.39 18.38
C GLU A 68 8.09 28.07 17.71
N SER A 69 8.02 28.20 16.39
CA SER A 69 6.84 27.82 15.60
C SER A 69 6.55 26.32 15.72
N VAL A 70 7.59 25.48 15.62
CA VAL A 70 7.46 24.03 15.77
C VAL A 70 6.96 23.64 17.15
N LEU A 71 7.56 24.18 18.22
CA LEU A 71 7.14 23.90 19.60
C LEU A 71 5.69 24.32 19.86
N ARG A 72 5.27 25.48 19.35
CA ARG A 72 3.89 25.94 19.47
C ARG A 72 2.92 24.96 18.79
N ARG A 73 3.23 24.49 17.59
CA ARG A 73 2.39 23.52 16.87
C ARG A 73 2.33 22.17 17.57
N GLN A 74 3.46 21.67 18.07
CA GLN A 74 3.50 20.44 18.86
C GLN A 74 2.51 20.50 20.04
N GLN A 75 2.52 21.61 20.79
CA GLN A 75 1.57 21.82 21.89
C GLN A 75 0.11 21.87 21.41
N VAL A 76 -0.16 22.60 20.32
CA VAL A 76 -1.52 22.72 19.76
C VAL A 76 -2.07 21.38 19.28
N PHE A 77 -1.23 20.53 18.68
CA PHE A 77 -1.61 19.19 18.23
C PHE A 77 -1.49 18.11 19.31
N GLY A 78 -1.17 18.49 20.56
CA GLY A 78 -1.18 17.57 21.70
C GLY A 78 0.04 16.66 21.82
N TYR A 79 1.15 16.95 21.12
CA TYR A 79 2.40 16.21 21.29
C TYR A 79 2.95 16.43 22.70
N THR A 80 3.26 15.33 23.39
CA THR A 80 3.85 15.35 24.72
C THR A 80 5.36 15.14 24.67
N HIS A 81 6.04 15.44 25.78
CA HIS A 81 7.46 15.13 25.92
C HIS A 81 7.73 13.62 25.84
N GLU A 82 6.77 12.80 26.30
CA GLU A 82 6.86 11.35 26.22
C GLU A 82 6.80 10.87 24.77
N ASP A 83 5.86 11.37 23.97
CA ASP A 83 5.77 11.03 22.53
C ASP A 83 7.08 11.35 21.81
N MET A 84 7.65 12.53 22.07
CA MET A 84 8.90 12.95 21.44
C MET A 84 10.08 12.07 21.86
N LYS A 85 10.15 11.68 23.13
CA LYS A 85 11.29 10.94 23.69
C LYS A 85 11.21 9.44 23.43
N VAL A 86 10.03 8.86 23.53
CA VAL A 86 9.79 7.40 23.50
C VAL A 86 9.44 6.94 22.09
N ILE A 87 8.79 7.78 21.27
CA ILE A 87 8.29 7.40 19.94
C ILE A 87 9.12 8.07 18.83
N ILE A 88 9.07 9.39 18.74
CA ILE A 88 9.65 10.13 17.60
C ILE A 88 11.18 10.03 17.57
N ALA A 89 11.86 10.29 18.68
CA ALA A 89 13.32 10.30 18.71
C ALA A 89 13.96 8.93 18.41
N PRO A 90 13.43 7.79 18.89
CA PRO A 90 13.90 6.47 18.47
C PRO A 90 13.68 6.21 16.98
N MET A 91 12.47 6.45 16.43
CA MET A 91 12.20 6.26 15.00
C MET A 91 13.18 7.03 14.12
N ALA A 92 13.46 8.29 14.46
CA ALA A 92 14.40 9.12 13.73
C ALA A 92 15.86 8.63 13.81
N LYS A 93 16.23 7.89 14.86
CA LYS A 93 17.60 7.39 15.06
C LYS A 93 17.84 6.00 14.49
N SER A 94 16.86 5.10 14.64
CA SER A 94 17.01 3.68 14.29
C SER A 94 16.23 3.26 13.05
N ALA A 95 15.45 4.17 12.43
CA ALA A 95 14.57 3.87 11.31
C ALA A 95 13.61 2.69 11.59
N ALA A 96 13.22 2.54 12.86
CA ALA A 96 12.36 1.47 13.35
C ALA A 96 11.46 2.00 14.46
N GLU A 97 10.22 1.50 14.51
CA GLU A 97 9.30 1.78 15.61
C GLU A 97 9.90 1.30 16.95
N PRO A 98 9.77 2.07 18.05
CA PRO A 98 10.21 1.62 19.36
C PRO A 98 9.44 0.36 19.82
N ILE A 99 10.16 -0.57 20.43
CA ILE A 99 9.55 -1.76 21.04
C ILE A 99 9.29 -1.50 22.53
N GLY A 100 8.05 -1.71 22.95
CA GLY A 100 7.63 -1.68 24.34
C GLY A 100 7.32 -3.08 24.89
N SER A 101 6.99 -3.14 26.18
CA SER A 101 6.51 -4.35 26.85
C SER A 101 5.36 -4.01 27.80
N MET A 102 4.70 -5.04 28.34
CA MET A 102 3.48 -4.96 29.14
C MET A 102 2.23 -4.54 28.34
N GLY A 103 1.06 -4.74 28.93
CA GLY A 103 -0.21 -4.29 28.34
C GLY A 103 -0.45 -2.80 28.54
N THR A 104 -1.42 -2.26 27.81
CA THR A 104 -1.88 -0.88 28.03
C THR A 104 -2.77 -0.81 29.27
N ASP A 105 -2.31 -0.13 30.31
CA ASP A 105 -3.06 0.13 31.55
C ASP A 105 -3.74 1.52 31.53
N THR A 106 -3.87 2.11 30.34
CA THR A 106 -4.54 3.40 30.16
C THR A 106 -6.03 3.20 29.94
N PRO A 107 -6.90 4.10 30.48
CA PRO A 107 -8.33 4.05 30.20
C PRO A 107 -8.61 4.09 28.69
N LEU A 108 -9.72 3.49 28.26
CA LEU A 108 -10.24 3.72 26.91
C LEU A 108 -10.37 5.22 26.66
N ALA A 109 -10.12 5.66 25.42
CA ALA A 109 -10.04 7.08 25.10
C ALA A 109 -11.30 7.86 25.52
N VAL A 110 -12.49 7.25 25.36
CA VAL A 110 -13.78 7.82 25.77
C VAL A 110 -13.96 7.97 27.30
N LEU A 111 -13.22 7.19 28.09
CA LEU A 111 -13.25 7.21 29.56
C LEU A 111 -12.09 8.01 30.17
N SER A 112 -11.18 8.52 29.34
CA SER A 112 -10.01 9.26 29.80
C SER A 112 -10.39 10.61 30.40
N ALA A 113 -9.85 10.92 31.58
CA ALA A 113 -9.93 12.27 32.17
C ALA A 113 -8.97 13.27 31.49
N ARG A 114 -8.04 12.78 30.66
CA ARG A 114 -7.11 13.60 29.87
C ARG A 114 -7.56 13.69 28.41
N PRO A 115 -7.29 14.80 27.71
CA PRO A 115 -7.52 14.91 26.27
C PRO A 115 -6.81 13.77 25.52
N ARG A 116 -7.49 13.15 24.57
CA ARG A 116 -6.98 12.09 23.71
C ARG A 116 -7.07 12.52 22.25
N ILE A 117 -6.12 12.09 21.44
CA ILE A 117 -6.11 12.39 20.01
C ILE A 117 -7.16 11.52 19.29
N LEU A 118 -7.68 12.01 18.17
CA LEU A 118 -8.72 11.31 17.39
C LEU A 118 -8.33 9.87 17.06
N PHE A 119 -7.05 9.62 16.78
CA PHE A 119 -6.53 8.31 16.42
C PHE A 119 -6.64 7.27 17.54
N ASP A 120 -6.71 7.68 18.82
CA ASP A 120 -6.87 6.75 19.94
C ASP A 120 -8.23 6.03 19.96
N TYR A 121 -9.24 6.61 19.28
CA TYR A 121 -10.58 6.08 19.20
C TYR A 121 -10.72 4.99 18.14
N PHE A 122 -9.79 4.93 17.17
CA PHE A 122 -9.75 3.90 16.14
C PHE A 122 -8.87 2.74 16.62
N LYS A 123 -9.34 1.52 16.44
CA LYS A 123 -8.59 0.30 16.74
C LYS A 123 -8.33 -0.45 15.44
N GLN A 124 -7.07 -0.83 15.24
CA GLN A 124 -6.67 -1.62 14.08
C GLN A 124 -7.36 -2.98 14.17
N LEU A 125 -8.13 -3.31 13.14
CA LEU A 125 -8.69 -4.64 12.99
C LEU A 125 -7.58 -5.58 12.51
N PHE A 126 -7.69 -6.85 12.90
CA PHE A 126 -6.77 -7.88 12.45
C PHE A 126 -7.53 -9.15 12.10
N ALA A 127 -6.97 -9.91 11.17
CA ALA A 127 -7.56 -11.15 10.72
C ALA A 127 -7.38 -12.25 11.77
N GLN A 128 -8.44 -13.03 12.01
CA GLN A 128 -8.41 -14.19 12.89
C GLN A 128 -9.24 -15.30 12.25
N VAL A 129 -8.67 -16.51 12.14
CA VAL A 129 -9.34 -17.74 11.66
C VAL A 129 -9.79 -17.69 10.18
N THR A 130 -10.57 -16.68 9.78
CA THR A 130 -11.20 -16.54 8.46
C THR A 130 -10.19 -16.36 7.33
N ASN A 131 -9.09 -15.67 7.60
CA ASN A 131 -8.00 -15.43 6.66
C ASN A 131 -6.70 -15.24 7.47
N PRO A 132 -5.56 -15.80 7.00
CA PRO A 132 -4.29 -15.64 7.70
C PRO A 132 -3.72 -14.22 7.51
N PRO A 133 -3.03 -13.66 8.52
CA PRO A 133 -2.20 -12.46 8.33
C PRO A 133 -0.99 -12.78 7.45
N LEU A 134 -0.46 -11.76 6.77
CA LEU A 134 0.78 -11.86 5.98
C LEU A 134 1.99 -11.49 6.84
N ASP A 135 3.14 -12.12 6.56
CA ASP A 135 4.42 -11.70 7.13
C ASP A 135 5.00 -10.55 6.28
N ALA A 136 4.86 -9.31 6.76
CA ALA A 136 5.28 -8.12 6.02
C ALA A 136 6.79 -8.06 5.72
N ILE A 137 7.63 -8.86 6.41
CA ILE A 137 9.08 -8.90 6.18
C ILE A 137 9.43 -10.04 5.22
N ARG A 138 8.91 -11.25 5.47
CA ARG A 138 9.25 -12.43 4.66
C ARG A 138 8.50 -12.49 3.33
N GLU A 139 7.32 -11.88 3.27
CA GLU A 139 6.46 -11.84 2.08
C GLU A 139 6.42 -10.44 1.46
N GLU A 140 7.44 -9.60 1.72
CA GLU A 140 7.53 -8.22 1.20
C GLU A 140 7.32 -8.16 -0.32
N VAL A 141 7.85 -9.15 -1.06
CA VAL A 141 7.76 -9.24 -2.53
C VAL A 141 6.33 -9.32 -3.08
N VAL A 142 5.34 -9.73 -2.28
CA VAL A 142 3.93 -9.76 -2.69
C VAL A 142 3.12 -8.61 -2.12
N THR A 143 3.76 -7.70 -1.38
CA THR A 143 3.15 -6.50 -0.79
C THR A 143 3.64 -5.24 -1.49
N SER A 144 2.78 -4.22 -1.56
CA SER A 144 3.15 -2.88 -2.01
C SER A 144 2.39 -1.85 -1.19
N VAL A 145 3.08 -0.78 -0.84
CA VAL A 145 2.53 0.40 -0.16
C VAL A 145 2.44 1.60 -1.10
N GLY A 146 2.90 1.44 -2.35
CA GLY A 146 2.79 2.47 -3.37
C GLY A 146 1.34 2.74 -3.76
N SER A 147 1.07 3.95 -4.21
CA SER A 147 -0.25 4.42 -4.61
C SER A 147 -0.16 5.31 -5.85
N THR A 148 -1.32 5.72 -6.36
CA THR A 148 -1.44 6.65 -7.48
C THR A 148 -2.41 7.77 -7.12
N LEU A 149 -2.12 8.99 -7.52
CA LEU A 149 -2.99 10.16 -7.35
C LEU A 149 -3.35 10.74 -8.71
N GLY A 150 -4.63 10.96 -8.96
CA GLY A 150 -5.10 11.53 -10.23
C GLY A 150 -6.57 11.24 -10.51
N PRO A 151 -7.08 11.71 -11.66
CA PRO A 151 -8.46 11.46 -12.07
C PRO A 151 -8.70 9.97 -12.35
N GLU A 152 -9.73 9.41 -11.71
CA GLU A 152 -10.21 8.05 -12.01
C GLU A 152 -11.20 8.10 -13.18
N ALA A 153 -10.81 7.53 -14.32
CA ALA A 153 -11.67 7.39 -15.49
C ALA A 153 -12.60 6.15 -15.38
N ASN A 154 -13.49 5.98 -16.35
CA ASN A 154 -14.45 4.87 -16.39
C ASN A 154 -13.72 3.51 -16.36
N LEU A 155 -14.04 2.67 -15.37
CA LEU A 155 -13.44 1.34 -15.20
C LEU A 155 -13.81 0.37 -16.33
N LEU A 156 -14.97 0.56 -16.97
CA LEU A 156 -15.44 -0.34 -18.03
C LEU A 156 -14.79 -0.08 -19.39
N GLU A 157 -14.05 1.03 -19.51
CA GLU A 157 -13.44 1.49 -20.75
C GLU A 157 -11.94 1.67 -20.53
N ALA A 158 -11.13 0.81 -21.16
CA ALA A 158 -9.69 0.93 -21.12
C ALA A 158 -9.22 2.00 -22.11
N THR A 159 -8.81 3.16 -21.59
CA THR A 159 -8.31 4.28 -22.40
C THR A 159 -6.99 4.80 -21.85
N ALA A 160 -6.27 5.60 -22.65
CA ALA A 160 -5.05 6.27 -22.21
C ALA A 160 -5.30 7.25 -21.05
N GLU A 161 -6.54 7.75 -20.89
CA GLU A 161 -6.87 8.69 -19.81
C GLU A 161 -6.81 8.03 -18.43
N ASN A 162 -7.09 6.71 -18.34
CA ASN A 162 -6.95 5.95 -17.09
C ASN A 162 -5.51 5.96 -16.56
N CYS A 163 -4.51 6.20 -17.42
CA CYS A 163 -3.10 6.20 -17.04
C CYS A 163 -2.59 7.59 -16.61
N ARG A 164 -3.41 8.66 -16.67
CA ARG A 164 -3.02 10.01 -16.23
C ARG A 164 -2.97 10.11 -14.71
N GLN A 165 -1.88 9.62 -14.14
CA GLN A 165 -1.73 9.41 -12.71
C GLN A 165 -0.32 9.82 -12.26
N LEU A 166 -0.24 10.38 -11.06
CA LEU A 166 1.02 10.57 -10.33
C LEU A 166 1.28 9.33 -9.48
N VAL A 167 2.40 8.66 -9.69
CA VAL A 167 2.80 7.47 -8.95
C VAL A 167 3.56 7.87 -7.70
N LEU A 168 3.08 7.40 -6.54
CA LEU A 168 3.73 7.58 -5.25
C LEU A 168 4.29 6.22 -4.83
N PRO A 169 5.63 6.06 -4.70
CA PRO A 169 6.20 4.79 -4.26
C PRO A 169 5.86 4.47 -2.80
N PHE A 170 5.57 5.49 -1.99
CA PHE A 170 5.25 5.39 -0.58
C PHE A 170 4.16 6.42 -0.21
N PRO A 171 3.25 6.13 0.74
CA PRO A 171 2.14 7.03 1.06
C PRO A 171 2.55 8.17 1.99
N ILE A 172 3.76 8.11 2.57
CA ILE A 172 4.34 9.20 3.35
C ILE A 172 5.31 9.93 2.44
N ILE A 173 5.03 11.21 2.22
CA ILE A 173 5.92 12.11 1.48
C ILE A 173 6.59 13.08 2.46
N ASP A 174 7.81 13.49 2.14
CA ASP A 174 8.51 14.50 2.94
C ASP A 174 8.17 15.94 2.50
N ASN A 175 8.84 16.93 3.11
CA ASN A 175 8.57 18.34 2.80
C ASN A 175 9.11 18.76 1.43
N ASP A 176 10.15 18.10 0.91
CA ASP A 176 10.73 18.38 -0.39
C ASP A 176 9.79 17.84 -1.49
N GLU A 177 9.27 16.62 -1.29
CA GLU A 177 8.30 15.99 -2.20
C GLU A 177 6.93 16.69 -2.25
N LEU A 178 6.53 17.37 -1.16
CA LEU A 178 5.26 18.12 -1.09
C LEU A 178 5.30 19.50 -1.77
N ALA A 179 6.49 20.08 -1.98
CA ALA A 179 6.67 21.49 -2.37
C ALA A 179 6.27 21.83 -3.83
#